data_AF-A0A1C3F3Y8-F1
#
_entry.id   AF-A0A1C3F3Y8-F1
#
_cell.length_a   1.000
_cell.length_b   1.000
_cell.length_c   1.000
_cell.angle_alpha   90.00
_cell.angle_beta   90.00
_cell.angle_gamma   90.00
#
_symmetry.space_group_name_H-M   'P 1'
#
loop_
_entity.id
_entity.type
_entity.pdbx_description
1 polymer ?
#
loop_
_entity_poly.entity_id
_entity_poly.type
_entity_poly.pdbx_seq_one_letter_code
_entity_poly.pdbx_strand_id
1 'polypeptide(L)' 'MAKCEKCGVEVPEEELTEIEGLKVCEDCEIKGVKPPERKTDLSKWN' A
#
# COMPACT_ATOMS: atom_id res chain seq x y z
N MET A 1 -0.89 19.34 -8.45
CA MET A 1 -0.68 18.69 -7.13
C MET A 1 -2.02 18.14 -6.70
N ALA A 2 -2.05 16.90 -6.24
CA ALA A 2 -3.23 16.16 -5.81
C ALA A 2 -3.00 15.64 -4.38
N LYS A 3 -4.09 15.33 -3.68
CA LYS A 3 -4.05 14.99 -2.26
C LYS A 3 -4.21 13.48 -2.08
N CYS A 4 -3.32 12.86 -1.31
CA CYS A 4 -3.49 11.47 -0.89
C CYS A 4 -4.76 11.34 -0.05
N GLU A 5 -5.66 10.44 -0.44
CA GLU A 5 -6.94 10.23 0.24
C GLU A 5 -6.79 9.57 1.62
N LYS A 6 -5.64 8.94 1.90
CA LYS A 6 -5.37 8.22 3.16
C LYS A 6 -4.72 9.09 4.23
N CYS A 7 -3.70 9.89 3.88
CA CYS A 7 -2.97 10.73 4.85
C CYS A 7 -3.14 12.23 4.63
N GLY A 8 -3.68 12.65 3.48
CA GLY A 8 -3.93 14.05 3.18
C GLY A 8 -2.71 14.86 2.76
N VAL A 9 -1.56 14.24 2.48
CA VAL A 9 -0.40 14.94 1.94
C VAL A 9 -0.66 15.35 0.49
N GLU A 10 -0.17 16.53 0.09
CA GLU A 10 -0.17 16.98 -1.29
C GLU A 10 1.07 16.47 -2.00
N VAL A 11 0.86 15.68 -3.06
CA VAL A 11 1.91 15.11 -3.92
C VAL A 11 1.53 15.36 -5.39
N PRO A 12 2.48 15.30 -6.33
CA PRO A 12 2.18 15.20 -7.76
C PRO A 12 1.17 14.08 -8.06
N GLU A 13 0.29 14.29 -9.05
CA GLU A 13 -0.70 13.26 -9.44
C GLU A 13 -0.03 11.99 -9.98
N GLU A 14 1.16 12.13 -10.58
CA GLU A 14 2.01 11.02 -11.04
C GLU A 14 2.56 10.16 -9.89
N GLU A 15 2.63 10.69 -8.66
CA GLU A 15 3.07 9.96 -7.46
C GLU A 15 1.90 9.36 -6.67
N LEU A 16 0.66 9.49 -7.16
CA LEU A 16 -0.51 8.84 -6.59
C LEU A 16 -0.77 7.51 -7.29
N THR A 17 -0.90 6.45 -6.51
CA THR A 17 -1.28 5.11 -6.94
C THR A 17 -2.73 4.82 -6.51
N GLU A 18 -3.47 4.07 -7.33
CA GLU A 18 -4.82 3.61 -6.99
C GLU A 18 -4.78 2.23 -6.32
N ILE A 19 -5.23 2.14 -5.07
CA ILE A 19 -5.32 0.90 -4.29
C ILE A 19 -6.74 0.74 -3.79
N GLU A 20 -7.41 -0.36 -4.15
CA GLU A 20 -8.79 -0.65 -3.74
C GLU A 20 -9.76 0.52 -4.05
N GLY A 21 -9.49 1.29 -5.11
CA GLY A 21 -10.30 2.45 -5.53
C GLY A 21 -9.99 3.76 -4.79
N LEU A 22 -8.90 3.83 -4.02
CA LEU A 22 -8.42 5.05 -3.36
C LEU A 22 -7.10 5.53 -3.97
N LYS A 23 -6.99 6.83 -4.25
CA LYS A 23 -5.74 7.45 -4.68
C LYS A 23 -4.86 7.77 -3.47
N VAL A 24 -3.74 7.08 -3.36
CA VAL A 24 -2.82 7.20 -2.21
C VAL A 24 -1.39 7.48 -2.66
N CYS A 25 -0.61 8.17 -1.82
CA CYS A 25 0.82 8.39 -2.07
C CYS A 25 1.64 7.10 -1.87
N GLU A 26 2.86 7.06 -2.40
CA GLU A 26 3.78 5.92 -2.30
C GLU A 26 3.99 5.40 -0.87
N ASP A 27 4.16 6.28 0.13
CA ASP A 27 4.25 5.88 1.54
C ASP A 27 3.03 5.08 2.02
N CYS A 28 1.85 5.51 1.57
CA CYS A 28 0.58 4.91 1.95
C CYS A 28 0.34 3.60 1.23
N GLU A 29 0.87 3.47 0.01
CA GLU A 29 0.99 2.23 -0.75
C GLU A 29 1.87 1.24 0.00
N ILE A 30 3.15 1.57 0.26
CA ILE A 30 4.13 0.67 0.91
C ILE A 30 3.66 0.20 2.28
N LYS A 31 3.01 1.08 3.07
CA LYS A 31 2.41 0.70 4.37
C LYS A 31 1.11 -0.10 4.22
N GLY A 32 0.42 0.04 3.08
CA GLY A 32 -0.86 -0.59 2.77
C GLY A 32 -0.71 -1.99 2.17
N VAL A 33 0.33 -2.23 1.35
CA VAL A 33 0.75 -3.57 0.99
C VAL A 33 1.31 -4.24 2.24
N LYS A 34 0.42 -4.92 2.97
CA LYS A 34 0.84 -6.01 3.84
C LYS A 34 1.73 -6.90 2.96
N PRO A 35 2.98 -7.19 3.35
CA PRO A 35 3.75 -8.20 2.62
C PRO A 35 2.82 -9.42 2.53
N PRO A 36 2.73 -10.09 1.36
CA PRO A 36 1.91 -11.28 1.25
C PRO A 36 2.31 -12.14 2.43
N GLU A 37 1.37 -12.41 3.33
CA GLU A 37 1.65 -13.25 4.48
C GLU A 37 2.21 -14.51 3.86
N ARG A 38 3.53 -14.69 4.01
CA ARG A 38 4.20 -15.88 3.57
C ARG A 38 3.59 -16.90 4.49
N LYS A 39 2.50 -17.54 4.04
CA LYS A 39 2.02 -18.81 4.55
C LYS A 39 3.16 -19.78 4.27
N THR A 40 4.23 -19.63 5.03
CA THR A 40 5.12 -20.72 5.35
C THR A 40 4.21 -21.58 6.20
N ASP A 41 3.46 -22.44 5.52
CA ASP A 41 2.91 -23.64 6.13
C ASP A 41 4.12 -24.41 6.64
N LEU A 42 4.59 -24.02 7.83
CA LEU A 42 5.64 -24.69 8.58
C LEU A 42 4.97 -25.85 9.33
N SER A 43 4.13 -26.61 8.63
CA SER A 43 3.36 -27.75 9.14
C SER A 43 3.90 -29.07 8.57
N LYS A 44 5.20 -29.09 8.22
CA LYS A 44 5.88 -30.30 7.79
C LYS A 44 7.31 -30.26 8.32
N TRP A 45 7.47 -30.70 9.57
CA TRP A 45 8.60 -31.49 10.09
C TRP A 45 8.43 -31.62 11.60
N ASN A 46 7.66 -32.62 12.04
CA ASN A 46 8.00 -33.47 13.17
C ASN A 46 7.24 -34.79 13.09
#